data_AF-A0A2A2G6P2-F1
#
_entry.id   AF-A0A2A2G6P2-F1
#
_cell.length_a   1.000
_cell.length_b   1.000
_cell.length_c   1.000
_cell.angle_alpha   90.00
_cell.angle_beta   90.00
_cell.angle_gamma   90.00
#
_symmetry.space_group_name_H-M   'P 1'
#
loop_
_entity.id
_entity.type
_entity.pdbx_description
1 polymer ?
#
loop_
_entity_poly.entity_id
_entity_poly.type
_entity_poly.pdbx_seq_one_letter_code
_entity_poly.pdbx_strand_id
1 'polypeptide(L)'
;MGLFSYSSVGQGAQATMRVSVTVVSGSTIDVEMPELILLSQNKKSDLGSLNFKGINEGNVLINSANKIILTDQNGNQIIMNIESNRRQEQGTNGIHFKGQSEGQLLSSMYQGELTTSIAYF
;
A
#
# COMPACT_ATOMS: atom_id res chain seq x y z
N MET A 1 -40.04 15.58 -19.42
CA MET A 1 -39.38 14.29 -19.16
C MET A 1 -37.88 14.51 -19.33
N GLY A 2 -37.13 14.58 -18.22
CA GLY A 2 -35.69 14.83 -18.25
C GLY A 2 -34.92 13.53 -18.46
N LEU A 3 -34.15 13.45 -19.55
CA LEU A 3 -33.16 12.41 -19.78
C LEU A 3 -31.98 12.65 -18.84
N PHE A 4 -31.88 11.88 -17.76
CA PHE A 4 -30.65 11.80 -16.98
C PHE A 4 -29.68 10.88 -17.71
N SER A 5 -28.68 11.48 -18.33
CA SER A 5 -27.49 10.81 -18.84
C SER A 5 -26.70 10.25 -17.66
N TYR A 6 -26.58 8.92 -17.60
CA TYR A 6 -25.63 8.25 -16.72
C TYR A 6 -24.22 8.69 -17.13
N SER A 7 -23.56 9.46 -16.27
CA SER A 7 -22.12 9.69 -16.37
C SER A 7 -21.42 8.35 -16.22
N SER A 8 -20.56 8.02 -17.17
CA SER A 8 -19.66 6.87 -17.09
C SER A 8 -18.70 7.08 -15.91
N VAL A 9 -19.07 6.56 -14.74
CA VAL A 9 -18.16 6.44 -13.60
C VAL A 9 -17.03 5.54 -14.06
N GLY A 10 -15.81 6.09 -14.16
CA GLY A 10 -14.63 5.33 -14.55
C GLY A 10 -14.55 4.04 -13.73
N GLN A 11 -14.38 2.91 -14.39
CA GLN A 11 -14.26 1.59 -13.78
C GLN A 11 -13.01 1.55 -12.89
N GLY A 12 -13.14 1.99 -11.64
CA GLY A 12 -12.10 1.96 -10.62
C GLY A 12 -12.44 0.90 -9.60
N ALA A 13 -11.53 -0.03 -9.34
CA ALA A 13 -11.63 -0.93 -8.20
C ALA A 13 -11.14 -0.22 -6.94
N GLN A 14 -11.60 -0.68 -5.78
CA GLN A 14 -11.16 -0.16 -4.48
C GLN A 14 -10.45 -1.25 -3.70
N ALA A 15 -9.46 -0.88 -2.90
CA ALA A 15 -8.81 -1.78 -1.97
C ALA A 15 -8.77 -1.19 -0.56
N THR A 16 -9.06 -2.03 0.43
CA THR A 16 -8.73 -1.79 1.83
C THR A 16 -7.48 -2.59 2.16
N MET A 17 -6.46 -1.92 2.67
CA MET A 17 -5.20 -2.56 3.01
C MET A 17 -4.89 -2.42 4.50
N ARG A 18 -4.47 -3.53 5.11
CA ARG A 18 -3.90 -3.50 6.46
C ARG A 18 -2.38 -3.48 6.35
N VAL A 19 -1.74 -2.53 7.02
CA VAL A 19 -0.27 -2.51 7.15
C VAL A 19 0.10 -3.06 8.52
N SER A 20 0.92 -4.12 8.52
CA SER A 20 1.44 -4.74 9.75
C SER A 20 2.94 -4.47 9.84
N VAL A 21 3.36 -3.90 10.97
CA VAL A 21 4.76 -3.56 11.23
C VAL A 21 5.26 -4.29 12.47
N THR A 22 6.41 -4.95 12.35
CA THR A 22 7.09 -5.60 13.48
C THR A 22 8.41 -4.88 13.74
N VAL A 23 8.59 -4.39 14.98
CA VAL A 23 9.77 -3.64 15.43
C VAL A 23 10.49 -4.41 16.52
N VAL A 24 11.80 -4.60 16.38
CA VAL A 24 12.59 -5.43 17.30
C VAL A 24 13.40 -4.61 18.33
N SER A 25 13.41 -3.27 18.26
CA SER A 25 13.96 -2.43 19.35
C SER A 25 13.52 -0.96 19.30
N GLY A 26 13.19 -0.41 20.48
CA GLY A 26 13.39 0.98 20.96
C GLY A 26 12.85 2.20 20.19
N SER A 27 12.54 2.11 18.90
CA SER A 27 12.17 3.25 18.07
C SER A 27 10.67 3.30 17.78
N THR A 28 10.18 4.51 17.52
CA THR A 28 8.78 4.75 17.15
C THR A 28 8.63 4.69 15.64
N ILE A 29 7.56 4.04 15.18
CA ILE A 29 7.16 4.00 13.78
C ILE A 29 5.79 4.63 13.66
N ASP A 30 5.72 5.70 12.87
CA ASP A 30 4.47 6.29 12.44
C ASP A 30 4.05 5.62 11.13
N VAL A 31 2.83 5.08 11.09
CA VAL A 31 2.26 4.45 9.90
C VAL A 31 1.21 5.39 9.31
N GLU A 32 1.42 5.84 8.09
CA GLU A 32 0.47 6.64 7.34
C GLU A 32 -0.11 5.79 6.22
N MET A 33 -1.37 5.36 6.35
CA MET A 33 -2.04 4.61 5.28
C MET A 33 -3.42 5.19 4.99
N PRO A 34 -3.83 5.30 3.71
CA PRO A 34 -5.19 5.65 3.37
C PRO A 34 -6.15 4.51 3.76
N GLU A 35 -7.33 4.85 4.27
CA GLU A 35 -8.39 3.88 4.58
C GLU A 35 -8.90 3.16 3.31
N LEU A 36 -8.86 3.87 2.19
CA LEU A 36 -9.32 3.40 0.88
C LEU A 36 -8.30 3.74 -0.21
N ILE A 37 -7.92 2.74 -0.99
CA ILE A 37 -7.00 2.89 -2.12
C ILE A 37 -7.80 2.70 -3.41
N LEU A 38 -7.75 3.70 -4.29
CA LEU A 38 -8.30 3.58 -5.64
C LEU A 38 -7.30 2.83 -6.52
N LEU A 39 -7.73 1.69 -7.04
CA LEU A 39 -6.97 0.89 -7.99
C LEU A 39 -7.30 1.33 -9.41
N SER A 40 -6.26 1.60 -10.18
CA SER A 40 -6.37 1.96 -11.58
C SER A 40 -5.58 0.97 -12.43
N GLN A 41 -6.21 0.43 -13.47
CA GLN A 41 -5.53 -0.41 -14.44
C GLN A 41 -4.36 0.37 -15.04
N ASN A 42 -3.16 -0.22 -15.02
CA ASN A 42 -1.92 0.32 -15.59
C ASN A 42 -1.34 1.57 -14.91
N LYS A 43 -1.81 1.94 -13.71
CA LYS A 43 -1.21 3.01 -12.91
C LYS A 43 -0.79 2.49 -11.54
N LYS A 44 0.21 3.15 -10.97
CA LYS A 44 0.61 2.93 -9.58
C LYS A 44 -0.33 3.68 -8.66
N SER A 45 -0.84 3.00 -7.65
CA SER A 45 -1.62 3.56 -6.55
C SER A 45 -0.71 3.78 -5.35
N ASP A 46 -0.98 4.86 -4.60
CA ASP A 46 -0.33 5.13 -3.32
C ASP A 46 -0.94 4.21 -2.25
N LEU A 47 -0.10 3.45 -1.56
CA LEU A 47 -0.54 2.50 -0.53
C LEU A 47 -0.27 3.01 0.89
N GLY A 48 0.46 4.12 1.02
CA GLY A 48 0.87 4.68 2.30
C GLY A 48 2.39 4.75 2.49
N SER A 49 2.78 5.20 3.67
CA SER A 49 4.16 5.36 4.09
C SER A 49 4.39 4.87 5.51
N LEU A 50 5.63 4.47 5.78
CA LEU A 50 6.16 4.22 7.10
C LEU A 50 7.21 5.27 7.40
N ASN A 51 7.04 6.01 8.49
CA ASN A 51 7.98 7.02 8.94
C ASN A 51 8.65 6.56 10.24
N PHE A 52 9.98 6.66 10.26
CA PHE A 52 10.85 6.19 11.32
C PHE A 52 11.48 7.36 12.05
N LYS A 53 11.28 7.40 13.36
CA LYS A 53 11.91 8.39 14.23
C LYS A 53 12.92 7.72 15.15
N GLY A 54 14.13 8.29 15.22
CA GLY A 54 15.22 7.75 16.05
C GLY A 54 15.89 6.49 15.47
N ILE A 55 15.70 6.22 14.17
CA ILE A 55 16.42 5.16 13.46
C ILE A 55 17.61 5.76 12.72
N ASN A 56 18.83 5.29 13.01
CA ASN A 56 20.02 5.62 12.24
C ASN A 56 20.24 4.56 11.14
N GLU A 57 20.29 4.97 9.86
CA GLU A 57 20.19 4.05 8.70
C GLU A 57 21.32 3.01 8.59
N GLY A 58 22.46 3.28 9.23
CA GLY A 58 23.60 2.37 9.21
C GLY A 58 23.34 1.00 9.85
N ASN A 59 22.26 0.88 10.63
CA ASN A 59 22.03 -0.26 11.53
C ASN A 59 20.66 -0.93 11.33
N VAL A 60 19.96 -0.71 10.20
CA VAL A 60 18.60 -1.23 10.01
C VAL A 60 18.41 -2.01 8.71
N LEU A 61 17.89 -3.23 8.84
CA LEU A 61 17.38 -4.05 7.76
C LEU A 61 15.87 -3.82 7.65
N ILE A 62 15.43 -3.45 6.46
CA ILE A 62 14.03 -3.28 6.14
C ILE A 62 13.68 -4.30 5.07
N ASN A 63 12.70 -5.15 5.36
CA ASN A 63 12.18 -6.13 4.42
C ASN A 63 10.67 -5.93 4.24
N SER A 64 10.25 -5.67 3.01
CA SER A 64 8.85 -5.45 2.64
C SER A 64 8.45 -6.43 1.55
N ALA A 65 7.19 -6.88 1.57
CA ALA A 65 6.68 -7.72 0.51
C ALA A 65 6.75 -6.99 -0.84
N ASN A 66 7.23 -7.68 -1.88
CA ASN A 66 7.26 -7.18 -3.26
C ASN A 66 5.95 -7.45 -4.03
N LYS A 67 5.07 -8.29 -3.47
CA LYS A 67 3.75 -8.61 -4.00
C LYS A 67 2.77 -8.79 -2.86
N ILE A 68 1.51 -8.40 -3.09
CA ILE A 68 0.38 -8.74 -2.24
C ILE A 68 -0.73 -9.36 -3.08
N ILE A 69 -1.49 -10.25 -2.47
CA ILE A 69 -2.72 -10.79 -3.05
C ILE A 69 -3.87 -10.01 -2.45
N LEU A 70 -4.70 -9.41 -3.29
CA LEU A 70 -5.93 -8.77 -2.88
C LEU A 70 -7.10 -9.66 -3.28
N THR A 71 -8.04 -9.91 -2.35
CA THR A 71 -9.19 -10.78 -2.57
C THR A 71 -10.47 -9.99 -2.33
N ASP A 72 -11.47 -10.14 -3.20
CA ASP A 72 -12.79 -9.57 -2.98
C ASP A 72 -13.73 -10.56 -2.25
N GLN A 73 -14.91 -10.09 -1.86
CA GLN A 73 -15.93 -10.90 -1.17
C GLN A 73 -16.43 -12.12 -1.98
N ASN A 74 -16.23 -12.13 -3.30
CA ASN A 74 -16.63 -13.22 -4.18
C ASN A 74 -15.49 -14.23 -4.42
N GLY A 75 -14.32 -14.00 -3.81
CA GLY A 75 -13.13 -14.83 -4.00
C GLY A 75 -12.31 -14.47 -5.24
N ASN A 76 -12.61 -13.37 -5.94
CA ASN A 76 -11.78 -12.90 -7.04
C ASN A 76 -10.46 -12.37 -6.48
N GLN A 77 -9.36 -12.79 -7.09
CA GLN A 77 -8.02 -12.40 -6.66
C GLN A 77 -7.33 -11.55 -7.71
N ILE A 78 -6.64 -10.51 -7.26
CA ILE A 78 -5.70 -9.74 -8.06
C ILE A 78 -4.35 -9.72 -7.35
N ILE A 79 -3.28 -9.76 -8.16
CA ILE A 79 -1.91 -9.61 -7.66
C ILE A 79 -1.54 -8.15 -7.81
N MET A 80 -0.96 -7.57 -6.77
CA MET A 80 -0.40 -6.23 -6.81
C MET A 80 1.10 -6.30 -6.53
N ASN A 81 1.89 -5.81 -7.49
CA ASN A 81 3.32 -5.60 -7.28
C ASN A 81 3.53 -4.36 -6.43
N ILE A 82 4.46 -4.44 -5.48
CA ILE A 82 4.76 -3.40 -4.52
C ILE A 82 6.16 -2.86 -4.81
N GLU A 83 6.23 -1.55 -4.94
CA GLU A 83 7.48 -0.80 -4.99
C GLU A 83 7.63 -0.02 -3.68
N SER A 84 8.78 -0.20 -3.04
CA SER A 84 9.11 0.43 -1.76
C SER A 84 10.25 1.42 -2.00
N ASN A 85 9.94 2.71 -1.89
CA ASN A 85 10.92 3.78 -2.10
C ASN A 85 11.31 4.39 -0.76
N ARG A 86 12.60 4.31 -0.41
CA ARG A 86 13.11 4.99 0.78
C ARG A 86 13.13 6.51 0.55
N ARG A 87 12.56 7.26 1.47
CA ARG A 87 12.68 8.72 1.54
C ARG A 87 13.47 9.11 2.76
N GLN A 88 14.34 10.11 2.58
CA GLN A 88 15.11 10.71 3.65
C GLN A 88 14.80 12.19 3.69
N GLU A 89 14.19 12.64 4.77
CA GLU A 89 13.98 14.05 5.09
C GLU A 89 14.62 14.31 6.47
N GLN A 90 15.07 15.53 6.73
CA GLN A 90 15.92 15.87 7.90
C GLN A 90 15.40 15.24 9.22
N GLY A 91 16.08 14.17 9.68
CA GLY A 91 15.77 13.47 10.93
C GLY A 91 14.65 12.42 10.89
N THR A 92 13.99 12.23 9.74
CA THR A 92 12.96 11.20 9.53
C THR A 92 13.36 10.34 8.33
N ASN A 93 13.57 9.05 8.58
CA ASN A 93 13.73 8.07 7.51
C ASN A 93 12.37 7.43 7.25
N GLY A 94 12.02 7.15 6.01
CA GLY A 94 10.73 6.53 5.73
C GLY A 94 10.72 5.68 4.48
N ILE A 95 9.67 4.89 4.32
CA ILE A 95 9.40 4.10 3.12
C ILE A 95 8.04 4.53 2.60
N HIS A 96 7.99 4.83 1.31
CA HIS A 96 6.75 5.07 0.61
C HIS A 96 6.43 3.88 -0.29
N PHE A 97 5.20 3.37 -0.16
CA PHE A 97 4.74 2.17 -0.86
C PHE A 97 3.83 2.54 -2.02
N LYS A 98 4.15 2.01 -3.20
CA LYS A 98 3.32 2.12 -4.39
C LYS A 98 2.95 0.75 -4.90
N GLY A 99 1.69 0.57 -5.27
CA GLY A 99 1.14 -0.69 -5.75
C GLY A 99 0.71 -0.59 -7.20
N GLN A 100 1.03 -1.61 -8.00
CA GLN A 100 0.49 -1.76 -9.33
C GLN A 100 -0.24 -3.10 -9.45
N SER A 101 -1.55 -3.06 -9.67
CA SER A 101 -2.33 -4.26 -9.95
C SER A 101 -1.95 -4.86 -11.30
N GLU A 102 -1.74 -6.17 -11.33
CA GLU A 102 -1.63 -6.97 -12.55
C GLU A 102 -3.00 -7.54 -12.92
N GLY A 103 -3.29 -7.59 -14.22
CA GLY A 103 -4.52 -8.17 -14.75
C GLY A 103 -5.72 -7.22 -14.80
N GLN A 104 -6.87 -7.78 -15.15
CA GLN A 104 -8.12 -7.04 -15.28
C GLN A 104 -8.70 -6.74 -13.90
N LEU A 105 -8.90 -5.46 -13.60
CA LEU A 105 -9.62 -5.04 -12.40
C LEU A 105 -11.13 -5.15 -12.65
N LEU A 106 -11.79 -6.00 -11.86
CA LEU A 106 -13.25 -5.96 -11.73
C LEU A 106 -13.64 -4.85 -10.76
N SER A 107 -14.76 -4.17 -11.05
CA SER A 107 -15.33 -3.16 -10.16
C SER A 107 -15.83 -3.83 -8.87
N SER A 108 -14.96 -3.91 -7.87
CA SER A 108 -15.20 -4.58 -6.59
C SER A 108 -14.36 -3.92 -5.50
N MET A 109 -14.62 -4.34 -4.25
CA MET A 109 -13.81 -3.97 -3.10
C MET A 109 -12.93 -5.16 -2.72
N TYR A 110 -11.62 -4.96 -2.83
CA TYR A 110 -10.62 -5.97 -2.50
C TYR A 110 -10.00 -5.69 -1.13
N GLN A 111 -9.52 -6.75 -0.48
CA GLN A 111 -8.83 -6.66 0.80
C GLN A 111 -7.51 -7.41 0.74
N GLY A 112 -6.50 -6.86 1.42
CA GLY A 112 -5.20 -7.53 1.56
C GLY A 112 -4.34 -6.92 2.65
N GLU A 113 -3.20 -7.56 2.91
CA GLU A 113 -2.26 -7.15 3.94
C GLU A 113 -0.88 -6.90 3.32
N LEU A 114 -0.27 -5.77 3.66
CA LEU A 114 1.13 -5.46 3.37
C LEU A 114 1.92 -5.55 4.68
N THR A 115 2.80 -6.55 4.75
CA THR A 115 3.69 -6.74 5.90
C THR A 115 5.06 -6.15 5.61
N THR A 116 5.57 -5.36 6.55
CA THR A 116 6.95 -4.87 6.54
C THR A 116 7.62 -5.21 7.87
N SER A 117 8.82 -5.78 7.79
CA SER A 117 9.64 -6.14 8.94
C SER A 117 10.87 -5.23 9.01
N ILE A 118 11.17 -4.77 10.23
CA ILE A 118 12.29 -3.88 10.50
C ILE A 118 13.13 -4.48 11.62
N ALA A 119 14.38 -4.78 11.29
CA ALA A 119 15.36 -5.37 12.21
C ALA A 119 16.57 -4.45 12.37
N TYR A 120 17.13 -4.40 13.58
CA TYR A 120 18.34 -3.65 13.88
C TYR A 120 19.54 -4.59 13.99
N PHE A 121 20.72 -4.11 13.65
CA PHE A 121 22.00 -4.81 13.80
C PHE A 121 23.07 -3.93 14.43
#